data_AF-A0A956DE22-F1
#
_entry.id   AF-A0A956DE22-F1
#
_cell.length_a   1.000
_cell.length_b   1.000
_cell.length_c   1.000
_cell.angle_alpha   90.00
_cell.angle_beta   90.00
_cell.angle_gamma   90.00
#
_symmetry.space_group_name_H-M   'P 1'
#
loop_
_entity.id
_entity.type
_entity.pdbx_description
1 polymer ?
#
loop_
_entity_poly.entity_id
_entity_poly.type
_entity_poly.pdbx_seq_one_letter_code
_entity_poly.pdbx_strand_id
1 'polypeptide(L)'
;LLFGCRSGEDVLRERTERIRAHADDQPARGETTEEELARLGLVELDEDDDGRQDDEGVEEPAEERPADLEDPVAEDLATVEAALAAAEAAETGASMCDAAYQAIAAMAEEVRARDPEAVHRMPPRGSFLDACQRLPLDAQECLLPTYAVAHRTECTRAANAAPRADRERLERLLAGG
;
A
#
# COMPACT_ATOMS: atom_id res chain seq x y z
N LEU A 1 46.77 12.72 20.73
CA LEU A 1 45.39 12.79 20.20
C LEU A 1 44.69 11.49 20.58
N LEU A 2 43.92 11.52 21.67
CA LEU A 2 43.11 10.37 22.13
C LEU A 2 41.70 10.56 21.56
N PHE A 3 41.32 9.76 20.57
CA PHE A 3 39.94 9.69 20.09
C PHE A 3 39.20 8.67 20.96
N GLY A 4 38.27 9.18 21.79
CA GLY A 4 37.38 8.36 22.60
C GLY A 4 36.34 7.65 21.73
N CYS A 5 36.34 6.32 21.75
CA CYS A 5 35.23 5.54 21.24
C CYS A 5 34.03 5.72 22.20
N ARG A 6 32.98 6.42 21.76
CA ARG A 6 31.68 6.40 22.44
C ARG A 6 31.08 5.00 22.29
N SER A 7 30.69 4.38 23.40
CA SER A 7 30.01 3.08 23.39
C SER A 7 28.66 3.20 22.69
N GLY A 8 28.17 2.13 22.06
CA GLY A 8 26.86 2.10 21.42
C GLY A 8 25.70 2.42 22.38
N GLU A 9 25.91 2.21 23.68
CA GLU A 9 24.97 2.57 24.74
C GLU A 9 24.80 4.09 24.91
N ASP A 10 25.85 4.89 24.68
CA ASP A 10 25.76 6.35 24.73
C ASP A 10 24.94 6.90 23.54
N VAL A 11 25.03 6.26 22.38
CA VAL A 11 24.27 6.64 21.18
C VAL A 11 22.78 6.34 21.36
N LEU A 12 22.45 5.18 21.93
CA LEU A 12 21.07 4.78 22.21
C LEU A 12 20.42 5.67 23.28
N ARG A 13 21.17 6.04 24.33
CA ARG A 13 20.70 6.96 25.37
C ARG A 13 20.42 8.36 24.81
N GLU A 14 21.32 8.91 24.00
CA GLU A 14 21.15 10.23 23.38
C GLU A 14 19.94 10.27 22.43
N ARG A 15 19.68 9.17 21.70
CA ARG A 15 18.51 9.05 20.81
C ARG A 15 17.20 8.97 21.60
N THR A 16 17.19 8.25 22.71
CA THR A 16 16.00 8.08 23.57
C THR A 16 15.61 9.41 24.25
N GLU A 17 16.60 10.18 24.72
CA GLU A 17 16.36 11.50 25.32
C GLU A 17 15.78 12.48 24.29
N ARG A 18 16.23 12.42 23.03
CA ARG A 18 15.71 13.26 21.93
C ARG A 18 14.25 12.95 21.57
N ILE A 19 13.86 11.67 21.60
CA ILE A 19 12.48 11.24 21.33
C ILE A 19 11.55 11.71 22.45
N ARG A 20 11.99 11.62 23.71
CA ARG A 20 11.19 12.07 24.85
C ARG A 20 10.95 13.58 24.83
N ALA A 21 11.98 14.36 24.52
CA ALA A 21 11.85 15.81 24.38
C ALA A 21 10.87 16.24 23.26
N HIS A 22 10.73 15.44 22.21
CA HIS A 22 9.74 15.69 21.15
C HIS A 22 8.31 15.29 21.52
N ALA A 23 8.12 14.39 22.48
CA ALA A 23 6.79 13.94 22.92
C ALA A 23 6.12 14.96 23.86
N ASP A 24 6.90 15.70 24.64
CA ASP A 24 6.39 16.72 25.58
C ASP A 24 6.00 18.05 24.89
N ASP A 25 6.32 18.25 23.59
CA ASP A 25 6.06 19.49 22.83
C ASP A 25 4.86 19.37 21.86
N GLN A 26 4.11 18.28 21.90
CA GLN A 26 2.84 18.20 21.16
C GLN A 26 1.70 18.70 22.05
N PRO A 27 1.09 19.87 21.75
CA PRO A 27 -0.15 20.25 22.40
C PRO A 27 -1.20 19.20 22.07
N ALA A 28 -1.88 18.71 23.11
CA ALA A 28 -3.03 17.82 22.98
C ALA A 28 -4.00 18.42 21.96
N ARG A 29 -4.11 17.79 20.77
CA ARG A 29 -5.13 18.14 19.79
C ARG A 29 -6.48 17.75 20.38
N GLY A 30 -7.09 18.73 21.05
CA GLY A 30 -8.47 18.69 21.48
C GLY A 30 -9.41 18.55 20.29
N GLU A 31 -10.38 17.65 20.46
CA GLU A 31 -11.79 17.90 20.18
C GLU A 31 -12.07 18.69 18.90
N THR A 32 -12.14 17.98 17.77
CA THR A 32 -12.92 18.46 16.63
C THR A 32 -14.38 18.51 17.07
N THR A 33 -14.87 19.71 17.37
CA THR A 33 -16.27 19.95 17.70
C THR A 33 -17.15 19.55 16.52
N GLU A 34 -18.28 18.89 16.80
CA GLU A 34 -19.30 18.47 15.82
C GLU A 34 -19.76 19.60 14.89
N GLU A 35 -19.52 20.86 15.28
CA GLU A 35 -19.78 22.07 14.52
C GLU A 35 -18.95 22.17 13.21
N GLU A 36 -17.74 21.59 13.16
CA GLU A 36 -16.92 21.58 11.94
C GLU A 36 -17.40 20.52 10.93
N LEU A 37 -17.96 19.41 11.41
CA LEU A 37 -18.59 18.36 10.59
C LEU A 37 -19.91 18.83 9.97
N ALA A 38 -20.72 19.59 10.72
CA ALA A 38 -21.95 20.19 10.19
C ALA A 38 -21.67 21.22 9.08
N ARG A 39 -20.53 21.92 9.16
CA ARG A 39 -20.12 22.91 8.14
C ARG A 39 -19.65 22.30 6.83
N LEU A 40 -19.24 21.03 6.86
CA LEU A 40 -18.79 20.26 5.69
C LEU A 40 -19.91 19.51 4.97
N GLY A 41 -21.17 19.66 5.43
CA GLY A 41 -22.34 19.11 4.73
C GLY A 41 -22.44 17.58 4.72
N LEU A 42 -21.84 16.93 5.72
CA LEU A 42 -21.81 15.46 5.82
C LEU A 42 -22.96 14.86 6.65
N VAL A 43 -23.93 15.68 7.06
CA VAL A 43 -25.17 15.25 7.71
C VAL A 43 -26.33 15.99 7.05
N GLU A 44 -27.06 15.30 6.17
CA GLU A 44 -28.36 15.76 5.71
C GLU A 44 -29.40 15.31 6.74
N LEU A 45 -30.21 16.25 7.23
CA LEU A 45 -31.35 15.97 8.08
C LEU A 45 -32.48 15.48 7.16
N ASP A 46 -32.71 14.17 7.13
CA ASP A 46 -33.89 13.58 6.47
C ASP A 46 -35.15 13.95 7.26
N GLU A 47 -35.86 14.97 6.78
CA GLU A 47 -37.27 15.24 7.11
C GLU A 47 -38.15 14.66 5.99
N ASP A 48 -38.93 13.63 6.35
CA ASP A 48 -40.22 13.23 5.79
C ASP A 48 -40.37 13.01 4.27
N ASP A 49 -40.51 11.75 3.85
CA ASP A 49 -41.40 11.40 2.71
C ASP A 49 -42.25 10.16 3.06
N ASP A 50 -43.51 10.44 3.36
CA ASP A 50 -44.60 9.52 3.65
C ASP A 50 -45.21 9.07 2.31
N GLY A 51 -44.83 7.89 1.83
CA GLY A 51 -45.10 7.45 0.46
C GLY A 51 -45.47 5.98 0.33
N ARG A 52 -46.57 5.58 1.00
CA ARG A 52 -47.27 4.30 0.82
C ARG A 52 -47.50 3.95 -0.67
N GLN A 53 -46.99 2.79 -1.11
CA GLN A 53 -47.62 2.01 -2.19
C GLN A 53 -47.62 0.53 -1.83
N ASP A 54 -48.83 -0.01 -1.88
CA ASP A 54 -49.20 -1.39 -1.62
C ASP A 54 -48.94 -2.26 -2.88
N ASP A 55 -48.73 -3.56 -2.67
CA ASP A 55 -49.01 -4.68 -3.60
C ASP A 55 -48.24 -4.78 -4.94
N GLU A 56 -47.39 -5.81 -5.09
CA GLU A 56 -47.71 -7.01 -5.88
C GLU A 56 -46.52 -7.99 -5.85
N GLY A 57 -46.82 -9.24 -5.54
CA GLY A 57 -45.84 -10.33 -5.46
C GLY A 57 -45.19 -10.59 -6.82
N VAL A 58 -43.87 -10.42 -6.87
CA VAL A 58 -43.05 -10.98 -7.94
C VAL A 58 -42.62 -12.37 -7.47
N GLU A 59 -43.26 -13.39 -8.04
CA GLU A 59 -42.78 -14.76 -7.93
C GLU A 59 -41.34 -14.80 -8.45
N GLU A 60 -40.39 -15.18 -7.58
CA GLU A 60 -39.02 -15.49 -7.97
C GLU A 60 -39.05 -16.56 -9.07
N PRO A 61 -38.57 -16.28 -10.30
CA PRO A 61 -38.10 -17.38 -11.11
C PRO A 61 -36.82 -17.86 -10.43
N ALA A 62 -36.84 -19.09 -9.92
CA ALA A 62 -35.64 -19.83 -9.61
C ALA A 62 -34.78 -19.91 -10.88
N GLU A 63 -33.89 -18.94 -11.07
CA GLU A 63 -32.80 -19.04 -12.02
C GLU A 63 -31.91 -20.19 -11.51
N GLU A 64 -32.11 -21.36 -12.12
CA GLU A 64 -31.10 -22.42 -12.15
C GLU A 64 -29.81 -21.79 -12.67
N ARG A 65 -28.92 -21.40 -11.73
CA ARG A 65 -27.58 -20.93 -12.05
C ARG A 65 -26.90 -22.04 -12.85
N PRO A 66 -26.52 -21.80 -14.12
CA PRO A 66 -25.70 -22.76 -14.85
C PRO A 66 -24.39 -22.97 -14.08
N ALA A 67 -24.06 -24.23 -13.80
CA ALA A 67 -22.93 -24.63 -12.97
C ALA A 67 -21.54 -24.43 -13.63
N ASP A 68 -21.48 -23.77 -14.79
CA ASP A 68 -20.29 -23.65 -15.64
C ASP A 68 -20.04 -22.21 -16.08
N LEU A 69 -20.19 -21.25 -15.17
CA LEU A 69 -19.57 -19.93 -15.30
C LEU A 69 -18.41 -19.88 -14.31
N GLU A 70 -17.20 -20.18 -14.79
CA GLU A 70 -15.97 -19.75 -14.13
C GLU A 70 -16.12 -18.25 -13.88
N ASP A 71 -16.26 -17.87 -12.62
CA ASP A 71 -16.45 -16.47 -12.24
C ASP A 71 -15.11 -15.77 -12.50
N PRO A 72 -15.00 -14.90 -13.53
CA PRO A 72 -13.73 -14.29 -13.88
C PRO A 72 -13.15 -13.48 -12.72
N VAL A 73 -14.02 -13.00 -11.81
CA VAL A 73 -13.62 -12.26 -10.61
C VAL A 73 -12.93 -13.19 -9.59
N ALA A 74 -13.33 -14.47 -9.53
CA ALA A 74 -12.73 -15.43 -8.61
C ALA A 74 -11.33 -15.89 -9.06
N GLU A 75 -11.12 -16.08 -10.37
CA GLU A 75 -9.79 -16.38 -10.92
C GLU A 75 -8.81 -15.22 -10.73
N ASP A 76 -9.29 -13.98 -10.87
CA ASP A 76 -8.50 -12.77 -10.63
C ASP A 76 -8.10 -12.66 -9.15
N LEU A 77 -9.02 -12.94 -8.21
CA LEU A 77 -8.72 -12.92 -6.77
C LEU A 77 -7.72 -13.99 -6.36
N ALA A 78 -7.88 -15.23 -6.84
CA ALA A 78 -6.93 -16.31 -6.55
C ALA A 78 -5.52 -16.00 -7.10
N THR A 79 -5.44 -15.32 -8.24
CA THR A 79 -4.18 -14.86 -8.82
C THR A 79 -3.52 -13.78 -7.96
N VAL A 80 -4.28 -12.80 -7.47
CA VAL A 80 -3.79 -11.76 -6.57
C VAL A 80 -3.31 -12.34 -5.24
N GLU A 81 -4.05 -13.27 -4.65
CA GLU A 81 -3.66 -13.95 -3.41
C GLU A 81 -2.37 -14.75 -3.58
N ALA A 82 -2.26 -15.53 -4.67
CA ALA A 82 -1.04 -16.28 -4.98
C ALA A 82 0.17 -15.36 -5.17
N ALA A 83 -0.01 -14.26 -5.91
CA ALA A 83 1.05 -13.28 -6.11
C ALA A 83 1.50 -12.65 -4.79
N LEU A 84 0.58 -12.24 -3.91
CA LEU A 84 0.91 -11.68 -2.61
C LEU A 84 1.62 -12.69 -1.69
N ALA A 85 1.18 -13.95 -1.67
CA ALA A 85 1.86 -15.00 -0.92
C ALA A 85 3.28 -15.25 -1.44
N ALA A 86 3.49 -15.20 -2.77
CA ALA A 86 4.81 -15.31 -3.38
C ALA A 86 5.70 -14.10 -3.05
N ALA A 87 5.14 -12.88 -3.05
CA ALA A 87 5.85 -11.70 -2.57
C ALA A 87 6.29 -11.85 -1.12
N GLU A 88 5.39 -12.19 -0.20
CA GLU A 88 5.69 -12.35 1.22
C GLU A 88 6.83 -13.36 1.44
N ALA A 89 6.82 -14.49 0.73
CA ALA A 89 7.88 -15.48 0.80
C ALA A 89 9.22 -15.00 0.21
N ALA A 90 9.18 -14.05 -0.73
CA ALA A 90 10.35 -13.55 -1.46
C ALA A 90 10.87 -12.19 -0.95
N GLU A 91 10.17 -11.50 -0.03
CA GLU A 91 10.54 -10.22 0.60
C GLU A 91 11.75 -10.36 1.53
N THR A 92 12.87 -10.79 0.97
CA THR A 92 14.14 -10.98 1.65
C THR A 92 15.24 -10.35 0.81
N GLY A 93 16.26 -9.80 1.46
CA GLY A 93 17.35 -9.16 0.73
C GLY A 93 18.30 -8.38 1.61
N ALA A 94 19.37 -7.89 0.99
CA ALA A 94 20.38 -7.09 1.69
C ALA A 94 19.93 -5.65 2.01
N SER A 95 18.83 -5.19 1.41
CA SER A 95 18.21 -3.87 1.62
C SER A 95 16.72 -3.90 1.28
N MET A 96 15.97 -2.86 1.65
CA MET A 96 14.55 -2.72 1.29
C MET A 96 14.33 -2.79 -0.23
N CYS A 97 15.18 -2.10 -1.02
CA CYS A 97 15.10 -2.14 -2.48
C CYS A 97 15.39 -3.53 -3.05
N ASP A 98 16.27 -4.31 -2.41
CA ASP A 98 16.54 -5.68 -2.83
C ASP A 98 15.36 -6.60 -2.53
N ALA A 99 14.83 -6.54 -1.30
CA ALA A 99 13.63 -7.28 -0.93
C ALA A 99 12.43 -6.95 -1.81
N ALA A 100 12.20 -5.66 -2.11
CA ALA A 100 11.15 -5.22 -3.02
C ALA A 100 11.35 -5.79 -4.44
N TYR A 101 12.58 -5.80 -4.96
CA TYR A 101 12.85 -6.38 -6.28
C TYR A 101 12.51 -7.88 -6.32
N GLN A 102 12.92 -8.63 -5.30
CA GLN A 102 12.64 -10.07 -5.22
C GLN A 102 11.14 -10.34 -5.11
N ALA A 103 10.43 -9.57 -4.28
CA ALA A 103 9.00 -9.70 -4.10
C ALA A 103 8.21 -9.40 -5.38
N ILE A 104 8.52 -8.30 -6.07
CA ILE A 104 7.89 -7.94 -7.34
C ILE A 104 8.20 -8.98 -8.41
N ALA A 105 9.44 -9.51 -8.44
CA ALA A 105 9.81 -10.58 -9.37
C ALA A 105 8.97 -11.86 -9.12
N ALA A 106 8.79 -12.26 -7.86
CA ALA A 106 7.98 -13.42 -7.49
C ALA A 106 6.50 -13.22 -7.85
N MET A 107 5.92 -12.04 -7.56
CA MET A 107 4.57 -11.69 -8.02
C MET A 107 4.45 -11.80 -9.55
N ALA A 108 5.42 -11.24 -10.27
CA ALA A 108 5.43 -11.26 -11.73
C ALA A 108 5.54 -12.69 -12.30
N GLU A 109 6.20 -13.61 -11.60
CA GLU A 109 6.24 -15.03 -11.98
C GLU A 109 4.89 -15.72 -11.76
N GLU A 110 4.24 -15.49 -10.62
CA GLU A 110 2.90 -16.04 -10.34
C GLU A 110 1.84 -15.55 -11.33
N VAL A 111 1.84 -14.25 -11.63
CA VAL A 111 0.90 -13.69 -12.61
C VAL A 111 1.22 -14.23 -14.01
N ARG A 112 2.50 -14.27 -14.42
CA ARG A 112 2.90 -14.77 -15.74
C ARG A 112 2.57 -16.24 -15.96
N ALA A 113 2.55 -17.05 -14.90
CA ALA A 113 2.16 -18.45 -14.99
C ALA A 113 0.67 -18.64 -15.38
N ARG A 114 -0.17 -17.64 -15.11
CA ARG A 114 -1.62 -17.65 -15.33
C ARG A 114 -2.02 -16.80 -16.54
N ASP A 115 -1.50 -15.57 -16.59
CA ASP A 115 -1.65 -14.63 -17.69
C ASP A 115 -0.28 -14.06 -18.10
N PRO A 116 0.37 -14.65 -19.12
CA PRO A 116 1.65 -14.16 -19.63
C PRO A 116 1.60 -12.76 -20.23
N GLU A 117 0.43 -12.30 -20.70
CA GLU A 117 0.27 -11.00 -21.36
C GLU A 117 0.05 -9.86 -20.35
N ALA A 118 -0.48 -10.18 -19.15
CA ALA A 118 -0.68 -9.22 -18.06
C ALA A 118 0.62 -8.69 -17.42
N VAL A 119 1.76 -9.33 -17.66
CA VAL A 119 3.01 -9.01 -16.95
C VAL A 119 4.06 -8.43 -17.89
N HIS A 120 4.46 -7.18 -17.64
CA HIS A 120 5.62 -6.59 -18.29
C HIS A 120 6.91 -7.32 -17.90
N ARG A 121 7.90 -7.29 -18.80
CA ARG A 121 9.23 -7.84 -18.50
C ARG A 121 9.84 -7.09 -17.31
N MET A 122 10.32 -7.83 -16.33
CA MET A 122 11.03 -7.26 -15.19
C MET A 122 12.23 -6.43 -15.64
N PRO A 123 12.42 -5.21 -15.08
CA PRO A 123 13.60 -4.40 -15.37
C PRO A 123 14.86 -5.10 -14.86
N PRO A 124 16.05 -4.79 -15.41
CA PRO A 124 17.30 -5.28 -14.86
C PRO A 124 17.43 -4.89 -13.39
N ARG A 125 17.83 -5.85 -12.52
CA ARG A 125 17.96 -5.63 -11.07
C ARG A 125 18.74 -4.36 -10.71
N GLY A 126 19.89 -4.14 -11.35
CA GLY A 126 20.71 -2.94 -11.08
C GLY A 126 19.94 -1.64 -11.33
N SER A 127 19.22 -1.55 -12.44
CA SER A 127 18.42 -0.36 -12.79
C SER A 127 17.28 -0.12 -11.81
N PHE A 128 16.63 -1.20 -11.33
CA PHE A 128 15.58 -1.09 -10.31
C PHE A 128 16.15 -0.59 -8.98
N LEU A 129 17.25 -1.21 -8.52
CA LEU A 129 17.89 -0.81 -7.25
C LEU A 129 18.34 0.65 -7.28
N ASP A 130 18.96 1.08 -8.37
CA ASP A 130 19.39 2.47 -8.55
C ASP A 130 18.21 3.44 -8.54
N ALA A 131 17.07 3.06 -9.11
CA ALA A 131 15.86 3.90 -9.09
C ALA A 131 15.22 3.93 -7.70
N CYS A 132 15.07 2.78 -7.05
CA CYS A 132 14.51 2.65 -5.71
C CYS A 132 15.32 3.44 -4.68
N GLN A 133 16.65 3.34 -4.70
CA GLN A 133 17.52 4.02 -3.72
C GLN A 133 17.47 5.55 -3.80
N ARG A 134 16.94 6.12 -4.89
CA ARG A 134 16.76 7.56 -5.06
C ARG A 134 15.48 8.07 -4.40
N LEU A 135 14.55 7.18 -4.08
CA LEU A 135 13.35 7.53 -3.33
C LEU A 135 13.68 7.82 -1.86
N PRO A 136 12.87 8.64 -1.16
CA PRO A 136 12.93 8.73 0.30
C PRO A 136 12.70 7.37 0.96
N LEU A 137 13.27 7.15 2.15
CA LEU A 137 13.15 5.86 2.86
C LEU A 137 11.70 5.41 3.05
N ASP A 138 10.80 6.33 3.43
CA ASP A 138 9.37 6.03 3.60
C ASP A 138 8.73 5.53 2.29
N ALA A 139 9.17 6.06 1.14
CA ALA A 139 8.70 5.59 -0.16
C ALA A 139 9.37 4.29 -0.61
N GLN A 140 10.59 3.99 -0.13
CA GLN A 140 11.25 2.70 -0.37
C GLN A 140 10.57 1.57 0.40
N GLU A 141 10.18 1.81 1.65
CA GLU A 141 9.45 0.83 2.48
C GLU A 141 8.12 0.44 1.82
N CYS A 142 7.45 1.41 1.19
CA CYS A 142 6.24 1.22 0.42
C CYS A 142 6.40 0.46 -0.91
N LEU A 143 7.61 0.08 -1.28
CA LEU A 143 7.83 -0.84 -2.40
C LEU A 143 7.81 -2.31 -1.98
N LEU A 144 7.77 -2.60 -0.68
CA LEU A 144 7.54 -3.95 -0.16
C LEU A 144 6.04 -4.25 -0.27
N PRO A 145 5.61 -5.23 -1.08
CA PRO A 145 4.19 -5.55 -1.26
C PRO A 145 3.40 -5.75 0.04
N THR A 146 3.93 -6.49 1.01
CA THR A 146 3.25 -6.75 2.29
C THR A 146 3.01 -5.46 3.08
N TYR A 147 4.03 -4.60 3.16
CA TYR A 147 3.93 -3.30 3.81
C TYR A 147 2.94 -2.39 3.09
N ALA A 148 3.02 -2.31 1.76
CA ALA A 148 2.13 -1.47 0.95
C ALA A 148 0.65 -1.85 1.13
N VAL A 149 0.35 -3.15 1.25
CA VAL A 149 -1.02 -3.64 1.51
C VAL A 149 -1.48 -3.26 2.91
N ALA A 150 -0.62 -3.38 3.93
CA ALA A 150 -0.94 -3.04 5.31
C ALA A 150 -1.05 -1.52 5.57
N HIS A 151 -0.30 -0.72 4.82
CA HIS A 151 -0.08 0.72 5.07
C HIS A 151 -0.46 1.59 3.86
N ARG A 152 -1.60 1.30 3.22
CA ARG A 152 -2.02 1.97 1.96
C ARG A 152 -2.05 3.50 2.06
N THR A 153 -2.54 4.03 3.18
CA THR A 153 -2.67 5.48 3.38
C THR A 153 -1.32 6.15 3.56
N GLU A 154 -0.42 5.56 4.35
CA GLU A 154 0.94 6.03 4.53
C GLU A 154 1.70 5.96 3.20
N CYS A 155 1.56 4.86 2.46
CA CYS A 155 2.24 4.69 1.19
C CYS A 155 1.76 5.62 0.09
N THR A 156 0.47 5.92 0.04
CA THR A 156 -0.05 6.97 -0.84
C THR A 156 0.57 8.32 -0.52
N ARG A 157 0.70 8.65 0.77
CA ARG A 157 1.32 9.91 1.21
C ARG A 157 2.81 9.96 0.87
N ALA A 158 3.54 8.89 1.14
CA ALA A 158 4.97 8.78 0.86
C ALA A 158 5.25 8.87 -0.64
N ALA A 159 4.46 8.17 -1.47
CA ALA A 159 4.56 8.24 -2.92
C ALA A 159 4.32 9.67 -3.45
N ASN A 160 3.34 10.38 -2.90
CA ASN A 160 3.04 11.77 -3.28
C ASN A 160 4.11 12.77 -2.83
N ALA A 161 4.73 12.52 -1.68
CA ALA A 161 5.83 13.34 -1.14
C ALA A 161 7.17 13.09 -1.84
N ALA A 162 7.35 11.92 -2.46
CA ALA A 162 8.58 11.59 -3.18
C ALA A 162 8.84 12.55 -4.36
N PRO A 163 10.11 12.87 -4.67
CA PRO A 163 10.44 13.71 -5.83
C PRO A 163 9.85 13.11 -7.11
N ARG A 164 9.06 13.92 -7.83
CA ARG A 164 8.32 13.48 -9.02
C ARG A 164 9.21 12.80 -10.06
N ALA A 165 10.39 13.34 -10.33
CA ALA A 165 11.34 12.78 -11.29
C ALA A 165 11.85 11.38 -10.92
N ASP A 166 11.92 11.07 -9.62
CA ASP A 166 12.39 9.78 -9.12
C ASP A 166 11.26 8.75 -9.14
N ARG A 167 10.04 9.16 -8.77
CA ARG A 167 8.84 8.34 -8.91
C ARG A 167 8.58 7.96 -10.38
N GLU A 168 8.57 8.93 -11.30
CA GLU A 168 8.36 8.70 -12.73
C GLU A 168 9.47 7.83 -13.36
N ARG A 169 10.68 7.85 -12.80
CA ARG A 169 11.76 6.96 -13.23
C ARG A 169 11.44 5.51 -12.86
N LEU A 170 11.03 5.26 -11.61
CA LEU A 170 10.70 3.91 -11.16
C LEU A 170 9.47 3.36 -11.88
N GLU A 171 8.42 4.17 -12.03
CA GLU A 171 7.20 3.80 -12.75
C GLU A 171 7.48 3.38 -14.19
N ARG A 172 8.29 4.15 -14.94
CA ARG A 172 8.68 3.78 -16.31
C ARG A 172 9.45 2.46 -16.37
N LEU A 173 10.33 2.20 -15.41
CA LEU A 173 11.07 0.94 -15.36
C LEU A 173 10.13 -0.26 -15.15
N LEU A 174 9.12 -0.10 -14.29
CA LEU A 174 8.14 -1.14 -14.00
C LEU A 174 7.11 -1.33 -15.14
N ALA A 175 6.77 -0.26 -15.86
CA ALA A 175 5.91 -0.31 -17.03
C ALA A 175 6.56 -0.91 -18.29
N GLY A 176 7.83 -1.37 -18.19
CA GLY A 176 8.53 -1.99 -19.31
C GLY A 176 9.36 -1.05 -20.19
N GLY A 177 9.44 0.25 -19.85
CA GLY A 177 10.32 1.24 -20.49
C GLY A 177 9.78 1.85 -21.78
#